data_AF-A0A3B0T112-F1
#
_entry.id   AF-A0A3B0T112-F1
#
_cell.length_a   1.000
_cell.length_b   1.000
_cell.length_c   1.000
_cell.angle_alpha   90.00
_cell.angle_beta   90.00
_cell.angle_gamma   90.00
#
_symmetry.space_group_name_H-M   'P 1'
#
loop_
_entity.id
_entity.type
_entity.pdbx_description
1 polymer ?
#
loop_
_entity_poly.entity_id
_entity_poly.type
_entity_poly.pdbx_seq_one_letter_code
_entity_poly.pdbx_strand_id
1 'polypeptide(L)' 'MAKSRIYELARELGRESKEVLERAQELGLPVKTASSGLDEEQIAALTAALAENPAQPEPAPQPAPA' A
#
# COMPACT_ATOMS: atom_id res chain seq x y z
N MET A 1 7.16 13.48 -12.89
CA MET A 1 7.84 13.78 -11.60
C MET A 1 7.21 12.89 -10.57
N ALA A 2 7.96 11.98 -9.95
CA ALA A 2 7.47 11.13 -8.88
C ALA A 2 6.93 11.99 -7.72
N LYS A 3 5.73 11.70 -7.22
CA LYS A 3 5.03 12.59 -6.27
C LYS A 3 4.59 11.92 -4.97
N SER A 4 4.76 10.62 -4.78
CA SER A 4 4.44 9.99 -3.49
C SER A 4 5.29 8.76 -3.22
N ARG A 5 5.55 8.49 -1.94
CA ARG A 5 6.18 7.25 -1.47
C ARG A 5 5.11 6.25 -1.06
N ILE A 6 5.48 4.97 -0.99
CA ILE A 6 4.56 3.89 -0.59
C ILE A 6 3.87 4.17 0.75
N TYR A 7 4.58 4.67 1.77
CA TYR A 7 3.96 5.00 3.06
C TYR A 7 2.94 6.14 2.96
N GLU A 8 3.13 7.08 2.02
CA GLU A 8 2.19 8.19 1.83
C GLU A 8 0.93 7.72 1.12
N LEU A 9 1.09 6.91 0.08
CA LEU A 9 -0.05 6.26 -0.57
C LEU A 9 -0.82 5.37 0.41
N ALA A 10 -0.11 4.58 1.21
CA ALA A 10 -0.74 3.75 2.23
C ALA A 10 -1.53 4.59 3.25
N ARG A 11 -0.95 5.70 3.71
CA ARG A 11 -1.63 6.63 4.64
C ARG A 11 -2.84 7.30 4.00
N GLU A 12 -2.75 7.68 2.73
CA GLU A 12 -3.86 8.28 1.97
C GLU A 12 -5.01 7.30 1.75
N LEU A 13 -4.68 6.02 1.48
CA LEU A 13 -5.64 4.94 1.31
C LEU A 13 -6.15 4.34 2.64
N GLY A 14 -5.61 4.79 3.79
CA GLY A 14 -5.92 4.22 5.10
C GLY A 14 -5.51 2.75 5.22
N ARG A 15 -4.43 2.36 4.54
CA ARG A 15 -3.86 1.00 4.50
C ARG A 15 -2.53 0.95 5.21
N GLU A 16 -2.08 -0.26 5.51
CA GLU A 16 -0.77 -0.46 6.09
C GLU A 16 0.32 -0.32 5.02
N SER A 17 1.44 0.35 5.37
CA SER A 17 2.58 0.54 4.45
C SER A 17 3.13 -0.79 3.92
N LYS A 18 3.02 -1.86 4.73
CA LYS A 18 3.45 -3.20 4.37
C LYS A 18 2.54 -3.82 3.32
N GLU A 19 1.21 -3.72 3.47
CA GLU A 19 0.24 -4.21 2.48
C GLU A 19 0.48 -3.58 1.11
N VAL A 20 0.65 -2.25 1.08
CA VAL A 20 0.92 -1.51 -0.16
C VAL A 20 2.29 -1.87 -0.76
N LEU A 21 3.31 -2.11 0.07
CA LEU A 21 4.62 -2.57 -0.39
C LEU A 21 4.55 -3.98 -1.00
N GLU A 22 3.89 -4.93 -0.33
CA GLU A 22 3.73 -6.30 -0.81
C GLU A 22 2.97 -6.30 -2.13
N ARG A 23 1.87 -5.53 -2.23
CA ARG A 23 1.10 -5.43 -3.46
C ARG A 23 1.89 -4.80 -4.59
N ALA A 24 2.75 -3.84 -4.28
CA ALA A 24 3.64 -3.27 -5.27
C ALA A 24 4.69 -4.27 -5.77
N GLN A 25 5.22 -5.11 -4.88
CA GLN A 25 6.17 -6.18 -5.24
C GLN A 25 5.49 -7.28 -6.08
N GLU A 26 4.24 -7.64 -5.78
CA GLU A 26 3.45 -8.59 -6.57
C GLU A 26 3.17 -8.07 -7.99
N LEU A 27 2.99 -6.76 -8.16
CA LEU A 27 2.89 -6.12 -9.47
C LEU A 27 4.24 -6.02 -10.21
N GLY A 28 5.34 -6.47 -9.60
CA GLY A 28 6.69 -6.42 -10.18
C GLY A 28 7.32 -5.02 -10.15
N LEU A 29 6.84 -4.12 -9.28
CA LEU A 29 7.40 -2.78 -9.14
C LEU A 29 8.77 -2.83 -8.44
N PRO A 30 9.73 -1.97 -8.82
CA PRO A 30 11.09 -1.96 -8.27
C PRO A 30 11.16 -1.32 -6.87
N VAL A 31 10.32 -1.78 -5.93
CA VAL A 31 10.18 -1.23 -4.59
C VAL A 31 10.86 -2.11 -3.55
N LYS A 32 11.66 -1.50 -2.68
CA LYS A 32 12.42 -2.20 -1.65
C LYS A 32 11.87 -1.98 -0.24
N THR A 33 11.33 -0.78 0.01
CA THR A 33 10.85 -0.37 1.33
C THR A 33 9.70 0.62 1.17
N ALA A 34 8.99 0.91 2.26
CA ALA A 34 7.89 1.88 2.26
C ALA A 34 8.32 3.31 1.86
N SER A 35 9.63 3.61 1.88
CA SER A 35 10.19 4.89 1.44
C SER A 35 10.54 4.93 -0.05
N SER A 36 10.36 3.83 -0.80
CA SER A 36 10.50 3.85 -2.26
C SER A 36 9.52 4.85 -2.86
N GLY A 37 10.03 5.68 -3.78
CA GLY A 37 9.21 6.61 -4.56
C GLY A 37 8.41 5.85 -5.61
N LEU A 38 7.19 6.32 -5.84
CA LEU A 38 6.31 5.83 -6.89
C LEU A 38 6.02 6.96 -7.89
N ASP A 39 6.03 6.59 -9.17
CA ASP A 39 5.54 7.41 -10.26
C ASP A 39 4.03 7.31 -10.40
N GLU A 40 3.41 8.25 -11.11
CA GLU A 40 1.95 8.35 -11.26
C GLU A 40 1.33 7.06 -11.82
N GLU A 41 1.98 6.40 -12.78
CA GLU A 41 1.54 5.10 -13.33
C GLU A 41 1.57 3.99 -12.27
N GLN A 42 2.60 3.98 -11.41
CA GLN A 42 2.75 2.99 -10.35
C GLN A 42 1.71 3.21 -9.26
N ILE A 43 1.45 4.46 -8.88
CA ILE A 43 0.41 4.85 -7.92
C ILE A 43 -0.96 4.41 -8.45
N ALA A 44 -1.26 4.69 -9.72
CA ALA A 44 -2.53 4.32 -10.34
C ALA A 44 -2.72 2.79 -10.37
N ALA A 45 -1.71 2.04 -10.83
CA ALA A 45 -1.77 0.58 -10.87
C ALA A 45 -1.93 -0.03 -9.47
N LEU A 46 -1.21 0.50 -8.49
CA LEU A 46 -1.26 0.01 -7.11
C LEU A 46 -2.61 0.33 -6.46
N THR A 47 -3.13 1.54 -6.68
CA THR A 47 -4.45 1.96 -6.21
C THR A 47 -5.55 1.11 -6.83
N ALA A 48 -5.47 0.82 -8.13
CA ALA A 48 -6.39 -0.07 -8.82
C ALA A 48 -6.33 -1.50 -8.24
N ALA A 49 -5.14 -2.07 -8.10
CA ALA A 49 -4.95 -3.41 -7.53
C ALA A 49 -5.43 -3.52 -6.08
N LEU A 50 -5.25 -2.45 -5.28
CA LEU A 50 -5.74 -2.35 -3.91
C LEU A 50 -7.27 -2.15 -3.85
N ALA A 51 -7.86 -1.52 -4.86
CA ALA A 51 -9.32 -1.33 -4.96
C ALA A 51 -10.04 -2.58 -5.48
N GLU A 52 -9.42 -3.31 -6.42
CA GLU A 52 -9.95 -4.57 -6.98
C GLU A 52 -9.91 -5.73 -5.98
N ASN A 53 -9.10 -5.62 -4.93
CA ASN A 53 -9.06 -6.58 -3.84
C ASN A 53 -9.69 -5.98 -2.55
N PRO A 54 -11.03 -5.92 -2.43
CA PRO A 54 -11.70 -5.48 -1.21
C PRO A 54 -11.65 -6.50 -0.05
N ALA A 55 -10.93 -7.61 -0.20
CA ALA A 55 -10.83 -8.70 0.78
C ALA A 55 -9.39 -8.80 1.31
N GLN A 56 -9.02 -8.40 2.51
CA GLN A 56 -9.77 -8.14 3.73
C GLN A 56 -9.06 -7.01 4.51
N PRO A 57 -9.76 -5.98 5.00
CA PRO A 57 -9.45 -5.50 6.33
C PRO A 57 -9.97 -6.59 7.28
N GLU A 58 -9.15 -7.60 7.58
CA GLU A 58 -9.35 -8.20 8.90
C GLU A 58 -8.93 -7.09 9.86
N PRO A 59 -9.89 -6.53 10.63
CA PRO A 59 -9.55 -5.54 11.63
C PRO A 59 -8.54 -6.25 12.52
N ALA A 60 -7.40 -5.64 12.81
CA ALA A 60 -6.71 -6.06 14.02
C ALA A 60 -7.78 -6.00 15.12
N PRO A 61 -8.22 -7.14 15.71
CA PRO A 61 -8.87 -7.03 16.98
C PRO A 61 -7.75 -6.45 17.84
N GLN A 62 -7.92 -5.24 18.35
CA GLN A 62 -7.20 -4.89 19.55
C GLN A 62 -7.67 -5.92 20.58
N PRO A 63 -6.87 -6.91 21.02
CA PRO A 63 -7.24 -7.63 22.22
C PRO A 63 -6.74 -6.73 23.35
N ALA A 64 -7.65 -5.95 23.94
CA ALA A 64 -7.45 -5.52 25.32
C ALA A 64 -7.29 -6.79 26.20
N PRO A 65 -6.31 -6.83 27.11
CA PRO A 65 -6.62 -6.81 28.55
C PRO A 65 -5.54 -6.04 29.35
N ALA A 66 -5.72 -5.45 30.53
CA ALA A 66 -6.75 -5.46 31.58
C ALA A 66 -6.74 -4.10 32.31
#